data_AF-A0A6H1LSA0-F1
#
_entry.id   AF-A0A6H1LSA0-F1
#
_cell.length_a   1.000
_cell.length_b   1.000
_cell.length_c   1.000
_cell.angle_alpha   90.00
_cell.angle_beta   90.00
_cell.angle_gamma   90.00
#
_symmetry.space_group_name_H-M   'P 1'
#
loop_
_entity.id
_entity.type
_entity.pdbx_description
1 polymer ?
#
loop_
_entity_poly.entity_id
_entity_poly.type
_entity_poly.pdbx_seq_one_letter_code
_entity_poly.pdbx_strand_id
1 'polypeptide(L)'
;MSDFGGLDTAEHLGGAFREAFPQWQEFRQAVAARARYPEFNERRALQQVLMSDLAHRITADQGLGWLLIGSLALPARPAEGDWPADFGVPGITDIPQQYVMPRSAFDLDLCASAVTDPDPGRAADLYRDAVEGAVRRVAAPPGHTGSAHGIGLGGLVRYTAGELNVFPNGQVMGIVTATPVDPRFGPRHTPTVDDPIPIEIDIKPPAKVAVTGGPDTAHRPISPIDLPGFTPFQPPLNPAVNQLADKLTLLTGKPRGLRGEGDRPWHRYKDAYDAYFMLRTCRIDADHMREAVKNNWNLGPMGMDRVPVPYRFYGQDSNGPEPVVPWKEGLDALRAGSPQLHPYPGWDGMRETLGAFMDSLPAAPAGSTWVPGQGWRLQHAQTTSETTRAPGVSAKAARSRSTTTPDGPRRRPSGGPATPPPTPGAAPQQERGRGHGR
;
A
#
# COMPACT_ATOMS: atom_id res chain seq x y z
N MET A 1 31.65 12.50 19.12
CA MET A 1 30.45 11.89 18.52
C MET A 1 29.39 12.97 18.46
N SER A 2 29.00 13.40 17.27
CA SER A 2 27.93 14.38 17.05
C SER A 2 26.60 13.70 17.35
N ASP A 3 25.82 14.30 18.25
CA ASP A 3 24.72 13.61 18.93
C ASP A 3 23.46 13.54 18.04
N PHE A 4 23.37 12.45 17.29
CA PHE A 4 22.11 11.96 16.72
C PHE A 4 21.28 11.17 17.75
N GLY A 5 21.83 10.90 18.93
CA GLY A 5 21.22 10.08 19.99
C GLY A 5 20.04 10.74 20.70
N GLY A 6 19.69 11.97 20.32
CA GLY A 6 18.52 12.68 20.84
C GLY A 6 17.41 12.94 19.83
N LEU A 7 17.55 12.55 18.55
CA LEU A 7 16.38 12.53 17.66
C LEU A 7 15.50 11.36 18.12
N ASP A 8 14.25 11.60 18.50
CA ASP A 8 13.28 10.49 18.61
C ASP A 8 13.30 9.77 17.26
N THR A 9 13.76 8.53 17.27
CA THR A 9 13.66 7.69 16.09
C THR A 9 12.18 7.51 15.80
N ALA A 10 11.81 7.55 14.52
CA ALA A 10 10.44 7.20 14.14
C ALA A 10 10.10 5.84 14.76
N GLU A 11 8.85 5.64 15.21
CA GLU A 11 8.43 4.47 15.99
C GLU A 11 8.80 3.12 15.33
N HIS A 12 8.91 3.10 14.00
CA HIS A 12 9.30 1.93 13.23
C HIS A 12 10.82 1.66 13.18
N LEU A 13 11.65 2.49 13.81
CA LEU A 13 13.11 2.35 13.88
C LEU A 13 13.57 2.21 15.33
N GLY A 14 14.04 1.02 15.70
CA GLY A 14 14.66 0.73 16.99
C GLY A 14 16.16 1.07 17.04
N GLY A 15 16.72 1.12 18.26
CA GLY A 15 18.13 1.48 18.50
C GLY A 15 19.14 0.62 17.72
N ALA A 16 18.86 -0.67 17.56
CA ALA A 16 19.70 -1.61 16.81
C ALA A 16 19.92 -1.21 15.33
N PHE A 17 19.03 -0.42 14.73
CA PHE A 17 19.19 0.05 13.35
C PHE A 17 20.41 0.95 13.20
N ARG A 18 20.57 1.90 14.13
CA ARG A 18 21.69 2.86 14.09
C ARG A 18 23.02 2.21 14.41
N GLU A 19 23.02 1.23 15.30
CA GLU A 19 24.20 0.44 15.63
C GLU A 19 24.66 -0.40 14.42
N ALA A 20 23.71 -1.02 13.70
CA ALA A 20 24.01 -1.79 12.50
C ALA A 20 24.44 -0.92 11.32
N PHE A 21 23.87 0.29 11.20
CA PHE A 21 24.06 1.17 10.05
C PHE A 21 24.48 2.59 10.47
N PRO A 22 25.76 2.77 10.84
CA PRO A 22 26.26 4.07 11.25
C PRO A 22 26.37 5.06 10.07
N GLN A 23 26.54 4.58 8.84
CA GLN A 23 26.60 5.42 7.64
C GLN A 23 25.84 4.76 6.47
N TRP A 24 25.60 5.57 5.43
CA TRP A 24 24.83 5.15 4.25
C TRP A 24 25.47 3.96 3.53
N GLN A 25 26.80 3.90 3.47
CA GLN A 25 27.53 2.85 2.76
C GLN A 25 27.28 1.47 3.37
N GLU A 26 27.29 1.34 4.70
CA GLU A 26 27.04 0.09 5.41
C GLU A 26 25.60 -0.39 5.19
N PHE A 27 24.63 0.54 5.25
CA PHE A 27 23.24 0.25 4.91
C PHE A 27 23.10 -0.25 3.46
N ARG A 28 23.66 0.49 2.49
CA ARG A 28 23.58 0.17 1.06
C ARG A 28 24.20 -1.20 0.77
N GLN A 29 25.36 -1.51 1.35
CA GLN A 29 26.01 -2.82 1.24
C GLN A 29 25.15 -3.94 1.81
N ALA A 30 24.50 -3.73 2.97
CA ALA A 30 23.62 -4.72 3.57
C ALA A 30 22.34 -4.98 2.75
N VAL A 31 21.83 -3.96 2.05
CA VAL A 31 20.73 -4.11 1.09
C VAL A 31 21.20 -4.86 -0.16
N ALA A 32 22.34 -4.47 -0.73
CA ALA A 32 22.91 -5.09 -1.94
C ALA A 32 23.23 -6.58 -1.75
N ALA A 33 23.78 -6.96 -0.58
CA ALA A 33 24.10 -8.36 -0.27
C ALA A 33 22.86 -9.29 -0.29
N ARG A 34 21.70 -8.75 0.09
CA ARG A 34 20.41 -9.45 0.04
C ARG A 34 19.79 -9.39 -1.35
N ALA A 35 19.87 -8.24 -2.03
CA ALA A 35 19.25 -7.98 -3.34
C ALA A 35 20.21 -8.23 -4.51
N ARG A 36 20.74 -9.46 -4.59
CA ARG A 36 21.80 -9.84 -5.55
C ARG A 36 21.30 -10.51 -6.83
N TYR A 37 19.99 -10.64 -7.00
CA TYR A 37 19.39 -11.31 -8.15
C TYR A 37 18.96 -10.30 -9.21
N PRO A 38 19.08 -10.59 -10.52
CA PRO A 38 18.60 -9.71 -11.58
C PRO A 38 17.10 -9.34 -11.44
N GLU A 39 16.28 -10.27 -10.97
CA GLU A 39 14.84 -10.13 -10.73
C GLU A 39 14.53 -9.27 -9.50
N PHE A 40 15.45 -9.23 -8.54
CA PHE A 40 15.36 -8.43 -7.32
C PHE A 40 16.71 -7.82 -6.96
N ASN A 41 17.03 -6.71 -7.64
CA ASN A 41 18.31 -6.04 -7.54
C ASN A 41 18.35 -4.95 -6.46
N GLU A 42 19.56 -4.47 -6.17
CA GLU A 42 19.83 -3.41 -5.20
C GLU A 42 18.94 -2.17 -5.37
N ARG A 43 18.79 -1.66 -6.61
CA ARG A 43 17.96 -0.47 -6.88
C ARG A 43 16.51 -0.69 -6.46
N ARG A 44 15.93 -1.83 -6.81
CA ARG A 44 14.57 -2.20 -6.44
C ARG A 44 14.43 -2.32 -4.92
N ALA A 45 15.39 -2.97 -4.26
CA ALA A 45 15.38 -3.18 -2.82
C ALA A 45 15.51 -1.86 -2.04
N LEU A 46 16.43 -0.98 -2.45
CA LEU A 46 16.59 0.36 -1.89
C LEU A 46 15.29 1.16 -2.02
N GLN A 47 14.68 1.17 -3.20
CA GLN A 47 13.41 1.85 -3.44
C GLN A 47 12.32 1.32 -2.47
N GLN A 48 12.18 0.01 -2.33
CA GLN A 48 11.17 -0.60 -1.45
C GLN A 48 11.40 -0.29 0.03
N VAL A 49 12.65 -0.31 0.52
CA VAL A 49 12.96 0.07 1.91
C VAL A 49 12.66 1.54 2.15
N LEU A 50 13.04 2.43 1.23
CA LEU A 50 12.77 3.87 1.35
C LEU A 50 11.28 4.19 1.28
N MET A 51 10.52 3.51 0.41
CA MET A 51 9.06 3.60 0.37
C MET A 51 8.43 3.04 1.64
N SER A 52 9.00 2.00 2.25
CA SER A 52 8.52 1.47 3.54
C SER A 52 8.72 2.47 4.68
N ASP A 53 9.90 3.11 4.78
CA ASP A 53 10.17 4.16 5.77
C ASP A 53 9.22 5.35 5.59
N LEU A 54 9.05 5.82 4.36
CA LEU A 54 8.16 6.93 4.05
C LEU A 54 6.69 6.58 4.30
N ALA A 55 6.26 5.37 3.94
CA ALA A 55 4.89 4.92 4.17
C ALA A 55 4.56 4.81 5.66
N HIS A 56 5.45 4.29 6.51
CA HIS A 56 5.29 4.32 7.97
C HIS A 56 5.05 5.76 8.47
N ARG A 57 5.82 6.74 7.97
CA ARG A 57 5.70 8.15 8.38
C ARG A 57 4.41 8.81 7.91
N ILE A 58 3.98 8.56 6.67
CA ILE A 58 2.73 9.10 6.11
C ILE A 58 1.53 8.50 6.85
N THR A 59 1.56 7.19 7.09
CA THR A 59 0.44 6.43 7.64
C THR A 59 0.41 6.38 9.17
N ALA A 60 1.31 7.10 9.84
CA ALA A 60 1.38 7.17 11.30
C ALA A 60 0.09 7.71 11.94
N ASP A 61 -0.67 8.56 11.24
CA ASP A 61 -2.03 8.87 11.66
C ASP A 61 -3.00 7.79 11.16
N GLN A 62 -3.30 6.84 12.05
CA GLN A 62 -4.20 5.73 11.77
C GLN A 62 -5.67 6.17 11.63
N GLY A 63 -6.03 7.38 12.07
CA GLY A 63 -7.41 7.89 12.01
C GLY A 63 -7.92 8.11 10.59
N LEU A 64 -7.02 8.18 9.60
CA LEU A 64 -7.37 8.39 8.19
C LEU A 64 -7.66 7.09 7.42
N GLY A 65 -7.50 5.91 8.05
CA GLY A 65 -7.83 4.62 7.44
C GLY A 65 -7.00 4.33 6.19
N TRP A 66 -5.68 4.49 6.27
CA TRP A 66 -4.79 4.31 5.14
C TRP A 66 -4.81 2.88 4.57
N LEU A 67 -5.01 2.79 3.26
CA LEU A 67 -4.90 1.58 2.46
C LEU A 67 -3.73 1.72 1.50
N LEU A 68 -2.88 0.69 1.43
CA LEU A 68 -1.93 0.57 0.35
C LEU A 68 -2.64 0.05 -0.92
N ILE A 69 -2.42 0.75 -2.02
CA ILE A 69 -2.93 0.41 -3.35
C ILE A 69 -1.75 0.23 -4.31
N GLY A 70 -2.04 -0.05 -5.58
CA GLY A 70 -1.02 -0.09 -6.62
C GLY A 70 -0.09 -1.30 -6.53
N SER A 71 1.04 -1.22 -7.21
CA SER A 71 1.90 -2.40 -7.44
C SER A 71 2.84 -2.71 -6.27
N LEU A 72 3.08 -1.74 -5.40
CA LEU A 72 3.86 -1.95 -4.17
C LEU A 72 3.17 -2.93 -3.21
N ALA A 73 1.83 -3.05 -3.29
CA ALA A 73 1.07 -4.03 -2.51
C ALA A 73 1.23 -5.47 -3.00
N LEU A 74 1.62 -5.70 -4.26
CA LEU A 74 1.57 -7.03 -4.88
C LEU A 74 2.33 -8.12 -4.12
N PRO A 75 3.56 -7.88 -3.59
CA PRO A 75 4.26 -8.91 -2.81
C PRO A 75 3.52 -9.34 -1.54
N ALA A 76 2.75 -8.43 -0.95
CA ALA A 76 2.04 -8.65 0.31
C ALA A 76 0.74 -9.44 0.16
N ARG A 77 0.24 -9.64 -1.08
CA ARG A 77 -1.09 -10.22 -1.34
C ARG A 77 -1.19 -11.75 -1.30
N PRO A 78 -0.28 -12.53 -1.93
CA PRO A 78 -0.50 -13.97 -2.03
C PRO A 78 -0.47 -14.59 -0.64
N ALA A 79 -1.52 -15.32 -0.26
CA ALA A 79 -1.52 -16.08 0.99
C ALA A 79 -0.49 -17.23 0.93
N GLU A 80 -0.08 -17.74 2.09
CA GLU A 80 0.74 -18.95 2.13
C GLU A 80 -0.01 -20.13 1.51
N GLY A 81 0.67 -20.91 0.66
CA GLY A 81 0.09 -22.07 -0.02
C GLY A 81 -0.71 -21.78 -1.30
N ASP A 82 -1.05 -20.52 -1.58
CA ASP A 82 -1.78 -20.14 -2.82
C ASP A 82 -0.84 -19.93 -4.02
N TRP A 83 0.46 -20.09 -3.83
CA TRP A 83 1.46 -19.90 -4.88
C TRP A 83 1.49 -21.08 -5.86
N PRO A 84 1.28 -20.88 -7.18
CA PRO A 84 1.31 -21.97 -8.14
C PRO A 84 2.70 -22.60 -8.27
N ALA A 85 2.76 -23.94 -8.30
CA ALA A 85 4.02 -24.68 -8.43
C ALA A 85 4.75 -24.43 -9.75
N ASP A 86 4.02 -24.01 -10.79
CA ASP A 86 4.52 -23.73 -12.14
C ASP A 86 4.85 -22.26 -12.39
N PHE A 87 4.75 -21.40 -11.37
CA PHE A 87 4.99 -19.96 -11.49
C PHE A 87 6.13 -19.53 -10.57
N GLY A 88 7.26 -19.09 -11.13
CA GLY A 88 8.37 -18.62 -10.31
C GLY A 88 9.67 -18.50 -11.09
N VAL A 89 10.70 -18.04 -10.40
CA VAL A 89 12.08 -17.95 -10.90
C VAL A 89 12.87 -19.15 -10.37
N PRO A 90 13.33 -20.06 -11.24
CA PRO A 90 14.17 -21.18 -10.82
C PRO A 90 15.51 -20.71 -10.24
N GLY A 91 16.02 -21.40 -9.21
CA GLY A 91 17.35 -21.16 -8.65
C GLY A 91 17.46 -20.03 -7.61
N ILE A 92 16.39 -19.26 -7.38
CA ILE A 92 16.30 -18.29 -6.28
C ILE A 92 15.61 -18.96 -5.09
N THR A 93 16.32 -19.10 -3.97
CA THR A 93 15.83 -19.84 -2.80
C THR A 93 15.75 -19.02 -1.52
N ASP A 94 16.48 -17.90 -1.42
CA ASP A 94 16.55 -17.06 -0.23
C ASP A 94 15.68 -15.80 -0.30
N ILE A 95 15.23 -15.39 -1.49
CA ILE A 95 14.19 -14.37 -1.66
C ILE A 95 12.87 -15.06 -2.06
N PRO A 96 11.79 -14.88 -1.28
CA PRO A 96 10.51 -15.49 -1.61
C PRO A 96 9.97 -15.05 -2.98
N GLN A 97 9.31 -15.98 -3.68
CA GLN A 97 8.82 -15.76 -5.04
C GLN A 97 7.88 -14.55 -5.17
N GLN A 98 7.20 -14.19 -4.08
CA GLN A 98 6.26 -13.07 -4.01
C GLN A 98 6.97 -11.71 -4.13
N TYR A 99 8.28 -11.63 -3.90
CA TYR A 99 9.04 -10.41 -4.09
C TYR A 99 9.81 -10.37 -5.40
N VAL A 100 10.25 -11.52 -5.92
CA VAL A 100 10.99 -11.56 -7.18
C VAL A 100 10.04 -11.38 -8.37
N MET A 101 8.85 -11.99 -8.34
CA MET A 101 7.96 -12.09 -9.51
C MET A 101 7.15 -10.84 -9.86
N PRO A 102 6.64 -10.02 -8.92
CA PRO A 102 6.00 -8.76 -9.28
C PRO A 102 7.01 -7.85 -9.99
N ARG A 103 6.55 -6.99 -10.90
CA ARG A 103 7.41 -5.91 -11.43
C ARG A 103 7.82 -4.94 -10.32
N SER A 104 8.90 -4.20 -10.54
CA SER A 104 9.26 -3.09 -9.66
C SER A 104 8.15 -2.04 -9.62
N ALA A 105 7.81 -1.59 -8.41
CA ALA A 105 7.03 -0.39 -8.17
C ALA A 105 7.99 0.76 -7.82
N PHE A 106 7.72 1.94 -8.35
CA PHE A 106 8.49 3.16 -8.07
C PHE A 106 7.62 4.25 -7.43
N ASP A 107 6.31 4.01 -7.44
CA ASP A 107 5.22 4.77 -6.86
C ASP A 107 4.80 4.16 -5.52
N LEU A 108 4.55 5.05 -4.54
CA LEU A 108 3.82 4.76 -3.32
C LEU A 108 2.39 5.26 -3.53
N ASP A 109 1.53 4.36 -4.00
CA ASP A 109 0.10 4.63 -4.11
C ASP A 109 -0.61 4.40 -2.77
N LEU A 110 -1.39 5.36 -2.29
CA LEU A 110 -2.14 5.27 -1.03
C LEU A 110 -3.59 5.74 -1.19
N CYS A 111 -4.47 5.31 -0.29
CA CYS A 111 -5.82 5.86 -0.14
C CYS A 111 -6.15 6.04 1.34
N ALA A 112 -6.60 7.24 1.73
CA ALA A 112 -7.10 7.49 3.08
C ALA A 112 -8.60 7.17 3.15
N SER A 113 -8.94 5.89 3.29
CA SER A 113 -10.32 5.37 3.10
C SER A 113 -11.35 5.95 4.07
N ALA A 114 -10.93 6.50 5.21
CA ALA A 114 -11.84 7.08 6.21
C ALA A 114 -12.16 8.58 5.96
N VAL A 115 -11.57 9.22 4.94
CA VAL A 115 -11.83 10.64 4.65
C VAL A 115 -13.17 10.81 3.94
N THR A 116 -14.13 11.44 4.63
CA THR A 116 -15.50 11.64 4.14
C THR A 116 -15.82 13.08 3.77
N ASP A 117 -14.84 13.99 3.72
CA ASP A 117 -15.10 15.39 3.34
C ASP A 117 -15.60 15.46 1.90
N PRO A 118 -16.80 16.03 1.65
CA PRO A 118 -17.34 16.15 0.30
C PRO A 118 -16.59 17.18 -0.57
N ASP A 119 -15.75 18.04 0.02
CA ASP A 119 -14.92 19.01 -0.68
C ASP A 119 -13.56 18.40 -1.08
N PRO A 120 -13.29 18.20 -2.39
CA PRO A 120 -12.05 17.60 -2.85
C PRO A 120 -10.80 18.40 -2.46
N GLY A 121 -10.91 19.73 -2.32
CA GLY A 121 -9.80 20.59 -1.92
C GLY A 121 -9.40 20.37 -0.48
N ARG A 122 -10.37 20.33 0.44
CA ARG A 122 -10.10 20.05 1.87
C ARG A 122 -9.59 18.63 2.09
N ALA A 123 -10.12 17.65 1.37
CA ALA A 123 -9.59 16.29 1.42
C ALA A 123 -8.13 16.23 0.92
N ALA A 124 -7.81 16.95 -0.15
CA ALA A 124 -6.44 17.02 -0.67
C ALA A 124 -5.47 17.73 0.29
N ASP A 125 -5.92 18.74 1.03
CA ASP A 125 -5.10 19.40 2.06
C ASP A 125 -4.68 18.39 3.15
N LEU A 126 -5.58 17.50 3.59
CA LEU A 126 -5.23 16.42 4.54
C LEU A 126 -4.14 15.50 3.99
N TYR A 127 -4.21 15.14 2.71
CA TYR A 127 -3.22 14.27 2.07
C TYR A 127 -1.86 14.98 1.94
N ARG A 128 -1.87 16.25 1.53
CA ARG A 128 -0.67 17.08 1.44
C ARG A 128 -0.02 17.23 2.80
N ASP A 129 -0.81 17.53 3.83
CA ASP A 129 -0.34 17.70 5.20
C ASP A 129 0.24 16.40 5.76
N ALA A 130 -0.31 15.24 5.40
CA ALA A 130 0.25 13.94 5.77
C ALA A 130 1.63 13.70 5.14
N VAL A 131 1.80 14.02 3.85
CA VAL A 131 3.08 13.88 3.13
C VAL A 131 4.11 14.88 3.66
N GLU A 132 3.76 16.17 3.71
CA GLU A 132 4.65 17.20 4.24
C GLU A 132 4.96 16.97 5.71
N GLY A 133 3.97 16.52 6.49
CA GLY A 133 4.14 16.11 7.88
C GLY A 133 5.13 14.96 8.00
N ALA A 134 5.01 13.92 7.18
CA ALA A 134 5.96 12.79 7.15
C ALA A 134 7.40 13.23 6.87
N VAL A 135 7.58 14.22 5.97
CA VAL A 135 8.89 14.81 5.67
C VAL A 135 9.37 15.73 6.81
N ARG A 136 8.48 16.56 7.38
CA ARG A 136 8.82 17.51 8.46
C ARG A 136 9.09 16.82 9.80
N ARG A 137 8.52 15.62 10.04
CA ARG A 137 8.65 14.83 11.27
C ARG A 137 10.11 14.48 11.56
N VAL A 138 10.73 15.35 12.34
CA VAL A 138 11.95 15.09 13.11
C VAL A 138 11.81 15.84 14.42
N ALA A 139 11.62 15.14 15.53
CA ALA A 139 11.69 15.79 16.83
C ALA A 139 13.15 16.12 17.11
N ALA A 140 13.48 17.42 17.23
CA ALA A 140 14.78 17.81 17.77
C ALA A 140 14.81 17.42 19.25
N PRO A 141 15.93 16.88 19.78
CA PRO A 141 16.05 16.58 21.20
C PRO A 141 15.72 17.81 22.06
N PRO A 142 15.10 17.62 23.24
CA PRO A 142 14.92 18.70 24.20
C PRO A 142 16.24 19.46 24.43
N GLY A 143 16.20 20.79 24.30
CA GLY A 143 17.38 21.65 24.52
C GLY A 143 18.17 22.05 23.27
N HIS A 144 17.80 21.59 22.07
CA HIS A 144 18.45 22.00 20.81
C HIS A 144 17.60 23.03 20.03
N THR A 145 18.03 24.30 19.95
CA THR A 145 17.34 25.37 19.20
C THR A 145 17.67 25.31 17.70
N GLY A 146 16.72 24.95 16.83
CA GLY A 146 16.87 24.89 15.36
C GLY A 146 16.42 23.55 14.74
N SER A 147 15.94 23.56 13.48
CA SER A 147 15.22 22.41 12.90
C SER A 147 16.10 21.41 12.14
N ALA A 148 15.76 20.13 12.29
CA ALA A 148 16.38 18.97 11.66
C ALA A 148 15.48 18.38 10.55
N HIS A 149 14.66 19.22 9.90
CA HIS A 149 13.59 18.76 9.01
C HIS A 149 14.09 17.82 7.90
N GLY A 150 13.27 16.82 7.56
CA GLY A 150 13.55 15.89 6.47
C GLY A 150 14.43 14.71 6.84
N ILE A 151 15.15 14.73 7.97
CA ILE A 151 16.08 13.65 8.30
C ILE A 151 15.32 12.35 8.67
N GLY A 152 15.49 11.29 7.88
CA GLY A 152 14.77 10.03 7.99
C GLY A 152 15.67 8.79 7.89
N LEU A 153 15.06 7.60 7.84
CA LEU A 153 15.74 6.29 7.87
C LEU A 153 16.90 6.25 8.87
N GLY A 154 16.62 6.65 10.11
CA GLY A 154 17.62 6.75 11.17
C GLY A 154 18.78 7.64 10.74
N GLY A 155 18.55 8.85 10.25
CA GLY A 155 19.60 9.81 9.90
C GLY A 155 20.42 9.52 8.64
N LEU A 156 20.14 8.45 7.91
CA LEU A 156 20.88 8.07 6.71
C LEU A 156 20.41 8.81 5.46
N VAL A 157 19.20 9.37 5.48
CA VAL A 157 18.63 10.11 4.35
C VAL A 157 17.99 11.41 4.80
N ARG A 158 17.96 12.39 3.90
CA ARG A 158 17.12 13.58 3.97
C ARG A 158 16.00 13.46 2.95
N TYR A 159 14.77 13.39 3.41
CA TYR A 159 13.58 13.53 2.60
C TYR A 159 13.28 15.00 2.30
N THR A 160 12.94 15.29 1.05
CA THR A 160 12.38 16.57 0.63
C THR A 160 11.14 16.33 -0.23
N ALA A 161 10.05 17.03 0.08
CA ALA A 161 8.87 17.04 -0.79
C ALA A 161 9.08 18.08 -1.90
N GLY A 162 8.96 17.67 -3.15
CA GLY A 162 8.79 18.59 -4.27
C GLY A 162 7.39 19.19 -4.30
N GLU A 163 7.03 19.83 -5.42
CA GLU A 163 5.67 20.31 -5.62
C GLU A 163 4.67 19.13 -5.63
N LEU A 164 3.65 19.22 -4.76
CA LEU A 164 2.56 18.27 -4.69
C LEU A 164 1.37 18.83 -5.48
N ASN A 165 1.10 18.22 -6.63
CA ASN A 165 0.00 18.59 -7.51
C ASN A 165 -1.33 18.08 -6.94
N VAL A 166 -2.30 18.99 -6.80
CA VAL A 166 -3.68 18.66 -6.42
C VAL A 166 -4.53 18.66 -7.67
N PHE A 167 -5.14 17.52 -8.00
CA PHE A 167 -6.06 17.42 -9.12
C PHE A 167 -7.48 17.82 -8.71
N PRO A 168 -8.35 18.26 -9.65
CA PRO A 168 -9.73 18.68 -9.34
C PRO A 168 -10.59 17.62 -8.63
N ASN A 169 -10.21 16.36 -8.71
CA ASN A 169 -10.89 15.24 -8.05
C ASN A 169 -10.38 14.99 -6.61
N GLY A 170 -9.44 15.79 -6.09
CA GLY A 170 -8.85 15.64 -4.76
C GLY A 170 -7.66 14.66 -4.69
N GLN A 171 -7.24 14.08 -5.82
CA GLN A 171 -6.01 13.29 -5.88
C GLN A 171 -4.78 14.19 -5.69
N VAL A 172 -3.81 13.71 -4.92
CA VAL A 172 -2.52 14.38 -4.73
C VAL A 172 -1.40 13.53 -5.33
N MET A 173 -0.61 14.11 -6.22
CA MET A 173 0.57 13.46 -6.79
C MET A 173 1.81 14.33 -6.71
N GLY A 174 2.96 13.73 -6.49
CA GLY A 174 4.23 14.45 -6.56
C GLY A 174 5.43 13.57 -6.29
N ILE A 175 6.58 14.18 -6.07
CA ILE A 175 7.83 13.44 -5.81
C ILE A 175 8.34 13.81 -4.42
N VAL A 176 8.61 12.79 -3.61
CA VAL A 176 9.45 12.91 -2.41
C VAL A 176 10.83 12.37 -2.75
N THR A 177 11.86 13.18 -2.58
CA THR A 177 13.23 12.77 -2.86
C THR A 177 13.91 12.33 -1.58
N ALA A 178 14.44 11.11 -1.55
CA ALA A 178 15.32 10.63 -0.49
C ALA A 178 16.77 10.88 -0.90
N THR A 179 17.44 11.85 -0.28
CA THR A 179 18.86 12.15 -0.52
C THR A 179 19.71 11.46 0.54
N PRO A 180 20.58 10.51 0.18
CA PRO A 180 21.53 9.93 1.13
C PRO A 180 22.49 10.97 1.71
N VAL A 181 22.70 10.93 3.02
CA VAL A 181 23.52 11.93 3.72
C VAL A 181 24.48 11.30 4.72
N ASP A 182 25.53 12.06 5.09
CA ASP A 182 26.47 11.65 6.14
C ASP A 182 25.96 12.07 7.54
N PRO A 183 25.54 11.12 8.40
CA PRO A 183 25.07 11.44 9.75
C PRO A 183 26.19 11.89 10.70
N ARG A 184 27.47 11.86 10.33
CA ARG A 184 28.54 12.32 11.23
C ARG A 184 28.58 13.85 11.39
N PHE A 185 27.92 14.60 10.52
CA PHE A 185 27.90 16.06 10.56
C PHE A 185 26.71 16.65 11.32
N GLY A 186 25.88 15.81 11.95
CA GLY A 186 24.70 16.24 12.69
C GLY A 186 23.55 16.66 11.77
N PRO A 187 22.30 16.61 12.25
CA PRO A 187 21.11 16.70 11.40
C PRO A 187 20.92 18.04 10.65
N ARG A 188 21.63 19.10 11.06
CA ARG A 188 21.51 20.44 10.46
C ARG A 188 22.49 20.71 9.33
N HIS A 189 23.57 19.96 9.25
CA HIS A 189 24.65 20.17 8.29
C HIS A 189 25.10 18.81 7.72
N THR A 190 24.16 17.94 7.37
CA THR A 190 24.50 16.63 6.77
C THR A 190 24.80 16.78 5.26
N PRO A 191 26.05 16.58 4.81
CA PRO A 191 26.38 16.61 3.38
C PRO A 191 25.78 15.40 2.67
N THR A 192 25.44 15.57 1.40
CA THR A 192 25.01 14.48 0.51
C THR A 192 26.19 13.56 0.21
N VAL A 193 25.94 12.24 0.20
CA VAL A 193 26.98 11.22 -0.02
C VAL A 193 26.72 10.28 -1.19
N ASP A 194 25.54 10.36 -1.81
CA ASP A 194 25.15 9.52 -2.93
C ASP A 194 24.01 10.19 -3.72
N ASP A 195 23.65 9.61 -4.86
CA ASP A 195 22.62 10.15 -5.74
C ASP A 195 21.24 10.16 -5.06
N PRO A 196 20.44 11.24 -5.24
CA PRO A 196 19.08 11.28 -4.72
C PRO A 196 18.18 10.22 -5.37
N ILE A 197 17.33 9.60 -4.56
CA ILE A 197 16.39 8.56 -4.99
C ILE A 197 14.97 9.14 -4.96
N PRO A 198 14.33 9.37 -6.11
CA PRO A 198 12.97 9.89 -6.16
C PRO A 198 11.93 8.81 -5.84
N ILE A 199 10.91 9.18 -5.07
CA ILE A 199 9.74 8.35 -4.76
C ILE A 199 8.52 9.11 -5.27
N GLU A 200 7.81 8.53 -6.23
CA GLU A 200 6.54 9.08 -6.70
C GLU A 200 5.47 8.78 -5.65
N ILE A 201 4.70 9.79 -5.26
CA ILE A 201 3.57 9.67 -4.33
C ILE A 201 2.30 9.85 -5.14
N ASP A 202 1.35 8.95 -4.98
CA ASP A 202 0.00 9.05 -5.56
C ASP A 202 -1.05 8.72 -4.49
N ILE A 203 -1.65 9.75 -3.89
CA ILE A 203 -2.72 9.59 -2.90
C ILE A 203 -4.07 9.79 -3.58
N LYS A 204 -4.85 8.72 -3.62
CA LYS A 204 -6.18 8.70 -4.25
C LYS A 204 -7.28 8.91 -3.20
N PRO A 205 -8.26 9.77 -3.49
CA PRO A 205 -9.42 9.96 -2.62
C PRO A 205 -10.30 8.71 -2.59
N PRO A 206 -11.06 8.48 -1.49
CA PRO A 206 -11.96 7.33 -1.36
C PRO A 206 -12.98 7.20 -2.49
N ALA A 207 -13.45 8.32 -3.05
CA ALA A 207 -14.35 8.32 -4.19
C ALA A 207 -13.79 7.62 -5.45
N LYS A 208 -12.47 7.45 -5.54
CA LYS A 208 -11.77 6.75 -6.64
C LYS A 208 -11.37 5.32 -6.29
N VAL A 209 -11.45 4.92 -5.03
CA VAL A 209 -10.95 3.63 -4.53
C VAL A 209 -12.09 2.94 -3.81
N ALA A 210 -12.79 2.07 -4.53
CA ALA A 210 -13.82 1.23 -3.94
C ALA A 210 -13.19 0.17 -3.01
N VAL A 211 -13.86 -0.11 -1.89
CA VAL A 211 -13.46 -1.10 -0.89
C VAL A 211 -14.58 -2.14 -0.75
N THR A 212 -14.64 -3.07 -1.70
CA THR A 212 -15.64 -4.14 -1.75
C THR A 212 -15.21 -5.30 -0.87
N GLY A 213 -16.06 -5.71 0.08
CA GLY A 213 -15.75 -6.80 1.02
C GLY A 213 -14.86 -6.40 2.21
N GLY A 214 -14.51 -5.10 2.35
CA GLY A 214 -13.61 -4.60 3.40
C GLY A 214 -12.12 -4.77 3.07
N PRO A 215 -11.20 -4.04 3.73
CA PRO A 215 -9.77 -4.09 3.43
C PRO A 215 -9.15 -5.48 3.59
N ASP A 216 -8.21 -5.82 2.70
CA ASP A 216 -7.41 -7.04 2.82
C ASP A 216 -6.31 -6.85 3.88
N THR A 217 -5.95 -7.92 4.56
CA THR A 217 -4.75 -7.95 5.41
C THR A 217 -3.52 -8.28 4.58
N ALA A 218 -2.42 -7.55 4.78
CA ALA A 218 -1.14 -7.92 4.20
C ALA A 218 -0.64 -9.24 4.81
N HIS A 219 -0.32 -10.23 3.97
CA HIS A 219 0.20 -11.53 4.43
C HIS A 219 1.70 -11.51 4.71
N ARG A 220 2.40 -10.46 4.27
CA ARG A 220 3.84 -10.23 4.49
C ARG A 220 4.18 -8.76 4.30
N PRO A 221 5.38 -8.31 4.71
CA PRO A 221 5.80 -6.93 4.47
C PRO A 221 5.90 -6.62 2.98
N ILE A 222 5.88 -5.34 2.63
CA ILE A 222 6.04 -4.92 1.23
C ILE A 222 7.49 -5.02 0.72
N SER A 223 8.45 -5.19 1.65
CA SER A 223 9.88 -5.37 1.39
C SER A 223 10.35 -6.70 1.97
N PRO A 224 11.13 -7.51 1.23
CA PRO A 224 11.74 -8.74 1.76
C PRO A 224 13.01 -8.46 2.56
N ILE A 225 13.51 -7.23 2.56
CA ILE A 225 14.78 -6.88 3.20
C ILE A 225 14.55 -6.74 4.69
N ASP A 226 14.90 -7.79 5.43
CA ASP A 226 14.97 -7.76 6.89
C ASP A 226 16.22 -7.00 7.35
N LEU A 227 16.03 -5.89 8.06
CA LEU A 227 17.08 -4.99 8.51
C LEU A 227 17.02 -4.89 10.04
N PRO A 228 18.15 -5.04 10.76
CA PRO A 228 18.19 -4.91 12.20
C PRO A 228 17.54 -3.61 12.68
N GLY A 229 16.60 -3.69 13.62
CA GLY A 229 15.91 -2.52 14.18
C GLY A 229 14.95 -1.81 13.23
N PHE A 230 14.71 -2.29 12.01
CA PHE A 230 13.67 -1.77 11.12
C PHE A 230 12.39 -2.59 11.28
N THR A 231 11.29 -1.95 11.67
CA THR A 231 9.99 -2.61 11.78
C THR A 231 9.41 -2.82 10.39
N PRO A 232 9.12 -4.07 9.97
CA PRO A 232 8.56 -4.31 8.65
C PRO A 232 7.20 -3.62 8.44
N PHE A 233 7.00 -2.99 7.28
CA PHE A 233 5.74 -2.31 6.95
C PHE A 233 4.72 -3.30 6.37
N GLN A 234 3.62 -3.53 7.10
CA GLN A 234 2.51 -4.41 6.73
C GLN A 234 1.17 -3.66 6.86
N PRO A 235 0.81 -2.78 5.92
CA PRO A 235 -0.41 -1.98 6.01
C PRO A 235 -1.66 -2.79 5.62
N PRO A 236 -2.86 -2.32 6.00
CA PRO A 236 -4.09 -2.73 5.32
C PRO A 236 -3.97 -2.47 3.82
N LEU A 237 -4.49 -3.41 3.02
CA LEU A 237 -4.45 -3.35 1.57
C LEU A 237 -5.84 -3.06 1.03
N ASN A 238 -5.91 -2.34 -0.09
CA ASN A 238 -7.16 -2.31 -0.87
C ASN A 238 -7.54 -3.74 -1.30
N PRO A 239 -8.82 -4.11 -1.38
CA PRO A 239 -9.19 -5.49 -1.64
C PRO A 239 -8.68 -5.95 -3.01
N ALA A 240 -8.23 -7.21 -3.10
CA ALA A 240 -7.67 -7.77 -4.32
C ALA A 240 -8.66 -7.70 -5.48
N VAL A 241 -9.95 -7.87 -5.20
CA VAL A 241 -11.06 -7.69 -6.15
C VAL A 241 -11.08 -6.28 -6.74
N ASN A 242 -10.94 -5.24 -5.93
CA ASN A 242 -10.98 -3.84 -6.40
C ASN A 242 -9.72 -3.50 -7.20
N GLN A 243 -8.54 -3.91 -6.73
CA GLN A 243 -7.30 -3.65 -7.46
C GLN A 243 -7.24 -4.43 -8.79
N LEU A 244 -7.74 -5.66 -8.84
CA LEU A 244 -7.84 -6.43 -10.08
C LEU A 244 -8.87 -5.82 -11.03
N ALA A 245 -10.04 -5.43 -10.52
CA ALA A 245 -11.09 -4.77 -11.29
C ALA A 245 -10.60 -3.44 -11.89
N ASP A 246 -9.85 -2.63 -11.14
CA ASP A 246 -9.24 -1.39 -11.64
C ASP A 246 -8.32 -1.68 -12.83
N LYS A 247 -7.40 -2.63 -12.66
CA LYS A 247 -6.43 -2.98 -13.71
C LYS A 247 -7.11 -3.48 -14.97
N LEU A 248 -8.03 -4.44 -14.83
CA LEU A 248 -8.76 -5.00 -15.96
C LEU A 248 -9.64 -3.95 -16.64
N THR A 249 -10.39 -3.16 -15.87
CA THR A 249 -11.21 -2.07 -16.41
C THR A 249 -10.36 -1.09 -17.23
N LEU A 250 -9.25 -0.62 -16.65
CA LEU A 250 -8.34 0.32 -17.32
C LEU A 250 -7.75 -0.24 -18.63
N LEU A 251 -7.50 -1.54 -18.74
CA LEU A 251 -6.99 -2.18 -19.96
C LEU A 251 -8.02 -2.23 -21.11
N THR A 252 -9.31 -2.07 -20.81
CA THR A 252 -10.40 -2.11 -21.82
C THR A 252 -10.74 -0.78 -22.46
N GLY A 253 -10.41 0.34 -21.80
CA GLY A 253 -10.79 1.66 -22.27
C GLY A 253 -9.64 2.44 -22.91
N LYS A 254 -10.00 3.56 -23.56
CA LYS A 254 -9.04 4.45 -24.19
C LYS A 254 -8.00 4.93 -23.17
N PRO A 255 -6.69 4.92 -23.51
CA PRO A 255 -5.66 5.40 -22.60
C PRO A 255 -5.92 6.88 -22.27
N ARG A 256 -5.85 7.21 -20.99
CA ARG A 256 -6.19 8.55 -20.47
C ARG A 256 -5.05 9.56 -20.51
N GLY A 257 -3.90 9.18 -21.05
CA GLY A 257 -2.75 10.06 -21.22
C GLY A 257 -1.80 9.52 -22.28
N LEU A 258 -1.25 10.44 -23.08
CA LEU A 258 -0.17 10.14 -24.01
C LEU A 258 1.14 10.11 -23.20
N ARG A 259 1.82 8.97 -23.16
CA ARG A 259 3.25 8.92 -22.83
C ARG A 259 3.97 8.40 -24.07
N GLY A 260 4.91 9.19 -24.59
CA GLY A 260 5.76 8.84 -25.72
C GLY A 260 5.99 10.01 -26.67
N GLU A 261 7.19 10.09 -27.24
CA GLU A 261 7.46 10.89 -28.43
C GLU A 261 6.88 10.19 -29.67
N GLY A 262 6.20 10.93 -30.55
CA GLY A 262 5.95 10.52 -31.94
C GLY A 262 4.70 9.69 -32.25
N ASP A 263 3.51 10.08 -31.77
CA ASP A 263 2.19 9.59 -32.23
C ASP A 263 1.94 8.07 -32.19
N ARG A 264 2.82 7.28 -31.57
CA ARG A 264 2.57 5.83 -31.39
C ARG A 264 1.53 5.63 -30.30
N PRO A 265 0.45 4.87 -30.55
CA PRO A 265 -0.50 4.50 -29.51
C PRO A 265 0.23 3.81 -28.36
N TRP A 266 0.14 4.39 -27.16
CA TRP A 266 0.71 3.84 -25.93
C TRP A 266 -0.43 3.50 -24.97
N HIS A 267 -0.27 2.40 -24.23
CA HIS A 267 -1.21 1.99 -23.20
C HIS A 267 -0.48 1.50 -21.94
N ARG A 268 -1.24 1.19 -20.91
CA ARG A 268 -0.81 0.74 -19.58
C ARG A 268 -0.34 -0.72 -19.60
N TYR A 269 0.64 -1.03 -20.46
CA TYR A 269 1.24 -2.37 -20.60
C TYR A 269 1.61 -3.02 -19.25
N LYS A 270 2.07 -2.21 -18.28
CA LYS A 270 2.43 -2.63 -16.93
C LYS A 270 1.27 -3.28 -16.15
N ASP A 271 0.03 -2.88 -16.40
CA ASP A 271 -1.14 -3.42 -15.69
C ASP A 271 -1.53 -4.82 -16.17
N ALA A 272 -1.13 -5.23 -17.39
CA ALA A 272 -1.33 -6.61 -17.84
C ALA A 272 -0.52 -7.59 -16.99
N TYR A 273 0.74 -7.27 -16.69
CA TYR A 273 1.59 -8.06 -15.80
C TYR A 273 1.04 -8.11 -14.38
N ASP A 274 0.59 -6.96 -13.85
CA ASP A 274 0.04 -6.90 -12.50
C ASP A 274 -1.27 -7.69 -12.37
N ALA A 275 -2.18 -7.56 -13.35
CA ALA A 275 -3.44 -8.32 -13.38
C ALA A 275 -3.18 -9.82 -13.52
N TYR A 276 -2.23 -10.20 -14.38
CA TYR A 276 -1.82 -11.60 -14.54
C TYR A 276 -1.23 -12.16 -13.25
N PHE A 277 -0.33 -11.42 -12.60
CA PHE A 277 0.23 -11.80 -11.30
C PHE A 277 -0.87 -12.03 -10.27
N MET A 278 -1.80 -11.09 -10.13
CA MET A 278 -2.91 -11.21 -9.18
C MET A 278 -3.80 -12.40 -9.49
N LEU A 279 -4.18 -12.61 -10.75
CA LEU A 279 -5.01 -13.75 -11.15
C LEU A 279 -4.32 -15.10 -10.88
N ARG A 280 -2.99 -15.14 -11.00
CA ARG A 280 -2.17 -16.33 -10.73
C ARG A 280 -1.90 -16.57 -9.25
N THR A 281 -2.16 -15.64 -8.35
CA THR A 281 -1.64 -15.74 -6.97
C THR A 281 -2.62 -15.34 -5.87
N CYS A 282 -3.72 -14.68 -6.24
CA CYS A 282 -4.72 -14.19 -5.30
C CYS A 282 -6.03 -14.95 -5.45
N ARG A 283 -6.71 -15.16 -4.32
CA ARG A 283 -8.10 -15.62 -4.30
C ARG A 283 -9.03 -14.45 -4.59
N ILE A 284 -9.99 -14.64 -5.49
CA ILE A 284 -10.91 -13.56 -5.93
C ILE A 284 -12.35 -14.04 -5.71
N ASP A 285 -13.09 -13.37 -4.84
CA ASP A 285 -14.52 -13.66 -4.64
C ASP A 285 -15.34 -13.18 -5.85
N ALA A 286 -16.21 -14.05 -6.39
CA ALA A 286 -16.96 -13.77 -7.61
C ALA A 286 -17.97 -12.63 -7.44
N ASP A 287 -18.68 -12.58 -6.31
CA ASP A 287 -19.72 -11.58 -6.08
C ASP A 287 -19.10 -10.21 -5.82
N HIS A 288 -18.05 -10.16 -5.01
CA HIS A 288 -17.27 -8.95 -4.80
C HIS A 288 -16.58 -8.47 -6.09
N MET A 289 -16.07 -9.38 -6.93
CA MET A 289 -15.45 -8.99 -8.21
C MET A 289 -16.48 -8.38 -9.17
N ARG A 290 -17.70 -8.94 -9.25
CA ARG A 290 -18.78 -8.34 -10.06
C ARG A 290 -19.13 -6.95 -9.58
N GLU A 291 -19.27 -6.78 -8.27
CA GLU A 291 -19.55 -5.48 -7.67
C GLU A 291 -18.41 -4.49 -7.95
N ALA A 292 -17.16 -4.90 -7.74
CA ALA A 292 -15.98 -4.07 -7.98
C ALA A 292 -15.84 -3.64 -9.45
N VAL A 293 -16.17 -4.51 -10.41
CA VAL A 293 -16.20 -4.17 -11.85
C VAL A 293 -17.35 -3.21 -12.15
N LYS A 294 -18.56 -3.52 -11.66
CA LYS A 294 -19.77 -2.71 -11.90
C LYS A 294 -19.60 -1.28 -11.37
N ASN A 295 -19.00 -1.15 -10.19
CA ASN A 295 -18.85 0.14 -9.49
C ASN A 295 -17.48 0.79 -9.75
N ASN A 296 -16.73 0.32 -10.75
CA ASN A 296 -15.38 0.81 -10.97
C ASN A 296 -15.39 2.29 -11.41
N TRP A 297 -14.72 3.15 -10.64
CA TRP A 297 -14.65 4.59 -10.92
C TRP A 297 -14.08 4.89 -12.32
N ASN A 298 -13.23 4.02 -12.88
CA ASN A 298 -12.63 4.25 -14.19
C ASN A 298 -13.60 4.06 -15.36
N LEU A 299 -14.78 3.47 -15.19
CA LEU A 299 -15.74 3.33 -16.28
C LEU A 299 -16.22 4.70 -16.79
N GLY A 300 -16.72 5.56 -15.89
CA GLY A 300 -17.27 6.87 -16.23
C GLY A 300 -16.30 7.79 -16.99
N PRO A 301 -15.09 8.07 -16.50
CA PRO A 301 -14.13 8.90 -17.23
C PRO A 301 -13.48 8.21 -18.45
N MET A 302 -13.79 6.94 -18.74
CA MET A 302 -13.51 6.32 -20.04
C MET A 302 -14.71 6.42 -21.01
N GLY A 303 -15.83 6.99 -20.57
CA GLY A 303 -17.07 7.05 -21.34
C GLY A 303 -17.75 5.69 -21.48
N MET A 304 -17.55 4.80 -20.51
CA MET A 304 -18.06 3.43 -20.51
C MET A 304 -19.03 3.23 -19.35
N ASP A 305 -20.13 2.52 -19.60
CA ASP A 305 -21.06 2.09 -18.54
C ASP A 305 -20.70 0.71 -17.97
N ARG A 306 -19.93 -0.07 -18.74
CA ARG A 306 -19.49 -1.42 -18.39
C ARG A 306 -18.26 -1.81 -19.22
N VAL A 307 -17.51 -2.80 -18.74
CA VAL A 307 -16.47 -3.47 -19.53
C VAL A 307 -17.09 -4.20 -20.74
N PRO A 308 -16.35 -4.37 -21.87
CA PRO A 308 -16.84 -5.09 -23.03
C PRO A 308 -17.18 -6.55 -22.72
N VAL A 309 -18.18 -7.08 -23.43
CA VAL A 309 -18.56 -8.51 -23.40
C VAL A 309 -18.70 -8.99 -24.86
N PRO A 310 -17.85 -9.90 -25.36
CA PRO A 310 -16.70 -10.50 -24.66
C PRO A 310 -15.65 -9.44 -24.27
N TYR A 311 -14.88 -9.76 -23.24
CA TYR A 311 -13.81 -8.90 -22.75
C TYR A 311 -12.75 -8.73 -23.82
N ARG A 312 -12.32 -7.48 -24.00
CA ARG A 312 -11.25 -7.14 -24.93
C ARG A 312 -10.39 -6.01 -24.39
N PHE A 313 -9.11 -6.07 -24.72
CA PHE A 313 -8.21 -4.96 -24.51
C PHE A 313 -8.51 -3.86 -25.52
N TYR A 314 -8.34 -2.61 -25.12
CA TYR A 314 -8.50 -1.47 -26.02
C TYR A 314 -7.50 -1.55 -27.17
N GLY A 315 -7.98 -1.35 -28.41
CA GLY A 315 -7.15 -1.32 -29.61
C GLY A 315 -6.47 -2.67 -29.93
N GLN A 316 -6.99 -3.78 -29.42
CA GLN A 316 -6.41 -5.11 -29.70
C GLN A 316 -6.71 -5.61 -31.14
N ASP A 317 -7.80 -5.13 -31.76
CA ASP A 317 -8.29 -5.62 -33.05
C ASP A 317 -7.94 -4.63 -34.17
N SER A 318 -7.18 -5.08 -35.18
CA SER A 318 -6.79 -4.24 -36.33
C SER A 318 -7.95 -3.82 -37.23
N ASN A 319 -9.07 -4.53 -37.15
CA ASN A 319 -10.27 -4.27 -37.94
C ASN A 319 -11.32 -3.48 -37.14
N GLY A 320 -11.02 -3.11 -35.89
CA GLY A 320 -11.91 -2.35 -35.04
C GLY A 320 -11.88 -0.85 -35.34
N PRO A 321 -12.85 -0.08 -34.80
CA PRO A 321 -12.86 1.37 -34.90
C PRO A 321 -11.82 2.06 -34.01
N GLU A 322 -11.18 1.31 -33.11
CA GLU A 322 -10.17 1.81 -32.17
C GLU A 322 -8.78 1.83 -32.83
N PRO A 323 -7.94 2.85 -32.57
CA PRO A 323 -6.54 2.81 -32.96
C PRO A 323 -5.85 1.58 -32.41
N VAL A 324 -5.10 0.88 -33.26
CA VAL A 324 -4.38 -0.33 -32.87
C VAL A 324 -3.30 0.02 -31.86
N VAL A 325 -3.37 -0.63 -30.70
CA VAL A 325 -2.33 -0.54 -29.68
C VAL A 325 -1.33 -1.67 -29.93
N PRO A 326 -0.01 -1.37 -30.00
CA PRO A 326 1.03 -2.37 -30.20
C PRO A 326 1.29 -3.14 -28.89
N TRP A 327 0.29 -3.89 -28.43
CA TRP A 327 0.33 -4.60 -27.15
C TRP A 327 1.49 -5.58 -27.09
N LYS A 328 1.72 -6.35 -28.15
CA LYS A 328 2.80 -7.34 -28.20
C LYS A 328 4.17 -6.67 -28.05
N GLU A 329 4.45 -5.68 -28.90
CA GLU A 329 5.71 -4.95 -28.89
C GLU A 329 5.92 -4.20 -27.57
N GLY A 330 4.86 -3.59 -27.02
CA GLY A 330 4.91 -2.88 -25.74
C GLY A 330 5.20 -3.80 -24.55
N LEU A 331 4.58 -4.98 -24.51
CA LEU A 331 4.79 -5.95 -23.45
C LEU A 331 6.17 -6.62 -23.56
N ASP A 332 6.60 -6.95 -24.77
CA ASP A 332 7.92 -7.53 -25.03
C ASP A 332 9.05 -6.54 -24.69
N ALA A 333 8.87 -5.24 -24.99
CA ALA A 333 9.82 -4.20 -24.62
C ALA A 333 9.97 -4.06 -23.09
N LEU A 334 8.86 -4.10 -22.34
CA LEU A 334 8.91 -4.11 -20.87
C LEU A 334 9.59 -5.37 -20.33
N ARG A 335 9.29 -6.53 -20.92
CA ARG A 335 9.85 -7.83 -20.52
C ARG A 335 11.35 -7.87 -20.72
N ALA A 336 11.86 -7.40 -21.86
CA ALA A 336 13.28 -7.44 -22.19
C ALA A 336 14.16 -6.68 -21.17
N GLY A 337 13.63 -5.60 -20.57
CA GLY A 337 14.34 -4.81 -19.57
C GLY A 337 14.11 -5.26 -18.12
N SER A 338 13.29 -6.28 -17.88
CA SER A 338 12.81 -6.67 -16.55
C SER A 338 12.92 -8.18 -16.36
N PRO A 339 14.04 -8.71 -15.83
CA PRO A 339 14.26 -10.15 -15.67
C PRO A 339 13.13 -10.88 -14.94
N GLN A 340 12.49 -10.21 -13.96
CA GLN A 340 11.35 -10.76 -13.23
C GLN A 340 10.12 -11.07 -14.09
N LEU A 341 10.03 -10.47 -15.28
CA LEU A 341 8.92 -10.68 -16.22
C LEU A 341 9.19 -11.82 -17.20
N HIS A 342 10.40 -12.37 -17.25
CA HIS A 342 10.75 -13.46 -18.14
C HIS A 342 9.88 -14.73 -17.97
N PRO A 343 9.43 -15.12 -16.76
CA PRO A 343 8.57 -16.29 -16.60
C PRO A 343 7.09 -16.06 -17.00
N TYR A 344 6.68 -14.84 -17.31
CA TYR A 344 5.31 -14.54 -17.73
C TYR A 344 5.08 -14.99 -19.19
N PRO A 345 3.85 -15.37 -19.57
CA PRO A 345 3.55 -15.69 -20.95
C PRO A 345 3.68 -14.43 -21.84
N GLY A 346 3.81 -14.64 -23.15
CA GLY A 346 3.74 -13.53 -24.11
C GLY A 346 2.34 -12.92 -24.19
N TRP A 347 2.19 -11.87 -25.02
CA TRP A 347 0.93 -11.13 -25.20
C TRP A 347 -0.29 -12.03 -25.37
N ASP A 348 -0.25 -12.98 -26.31
CA ASP A 348 -1.42 -13.82 -26.61
C ASP A 348 -1.86 -14.65 -25.39
N GLY A 349 -0.90 -15.21 -24.65
CA GLY A 349 -1.21 -15.99 -23.44
C GLY A 349 -1.73 -15.12 -22.29
N MET A 350 -1.19 -13.89 -22.11
CA MET A 350 -1.74 -12.95 -21.14
C MET A 350 -3.16 -12.51 -21.52
N ARG A 351 -3.38 -12.14 -22.79
CA ARG A 351 -4.67 -11.71 -23.34
C ARG A 351 -5.72 -12.79 -23.17
N GLU A 352 -5.40 -14.03 -23.57
CA GLU A 352 -6.29 -15.18 -23.45
C GLU A 352 -6.65 -15.47 -21.99
N THR A 353 -5.66 -15.52 -21.10
CA THR A 353 -5.90 -15.83 -19.68
C THR A 353 -6.78 -14.77 -19.00
N LEU A 354 -6.46 -13.49 -19.20
CA LEU A 354 -7.20 -12.38 -18.58
C LEU A 354 -8.60 -12.23 -19.20
N GLY A 355 -8.72 -12.42 -20.52
CA GLY A 355 -10.01 -12.43 -21.23
C GLY A 355 -10.90 -13.57 -20.76
N ALA A 356 -10.40 -14.80 -20.73
CA ALA A 356 -11.15 -15.97 -20.26
C ALA A 356 -11.64 -15.82 -18.82
N PHE A 357 -10.82 -15.24 -17.93
CA PHE A 357 -11.25 -14.92 -16.58
C PHE A 357 -12.45 -13.97 -16.58
N MET A 358 -12.35 -12.83 -17.28
CA MET A 358 -13.43 -11.84 -17.34
C MET A 358 -14.68 -12.34 -18.05
N ASP A 359 -14.54 -13.13 -19.11
CA ASP A 359 -15.67 -13.74 -19.83
C ASP A 359 -16.37 -14.82 -19.01
N SER A 360 -15.64 -15.50 -18.11
CA SER A 360 -16.23 -16.50 -17.21
C SER A 360 -16.93 -15.87 -15.99
N LEU A 361 -16.57 -14.65 -15.59
CA LEU A 361 -17.08 -13.99 -14.39
C LEU A 361 -18.62 -13.87 -14.34
N PRO A 362 -19.34 -13.50 -15.43
CA PRO A 362 -20.80 -13.48 -15.43
C PRO A 362 -21.44 -14.84 -15.11
N ALA A 363 -20.80 -15.94 -15.52
CA ALA A 363 -21.30 -17.31 -15.34
C ALA A 363 -20.76 -18.01 -14.08
N ALA A 364 -19.80 -17.41 -13.37
CA ALA A 364 -19.26 -17.98 -12.13
C ALA A 364 -20.40 -18.20 -11.10
N PRO A 365 -20.40 -19.29 -10.33
CA PRO A 365 -21.43 -19.46 -9.29
C PRO A 365 -21.36 -18.34 -8.23
N ALA A 366 -22.50 -17.91 -7.71
CA ALA A 366 -22.54 -17.02 -6.53
C ALA A 366 -21.86 -17.71 -5.34
N GLY A 367 -21.12 -16.96 -4.52
CA GLY A 367 -20.31 -17.47 -3.42
C GLY A 367 -19.11 -18.34 -3.85
N SER A 368 -18.75 -18.35 -5.15
CA SER A 368 -17.51 -18.99 -5.60
C SER A 368 -16.30 -18.08 -5.48
N THR A 369 -15.14 -18.68 -5.29
CA THR A 369 -13.85 -18.01 -5.24
C THR A 369 -13.00 -18.53 -6.39
N TRP A 370 -12.38 -17.63 -7.15
CA TRP A 370 -11.29 -17.99 -8.04
C TRP A 370 -10.11 -18.47 -7.21
N VAL A 371 -9.71 -19.72 -7.40
CA VAL A 371 -8.52 -20.29 -6.76
C VAL A 371 -7.40 -20.33 -7.81
N PRO A 372 -6.23 -19.72 -7.53
CA PRO A 372 -5.06 -19.78 -8.40
C PRO A 372 -4.79 -21.18 -8.97
N GLY A 373 -4.67 -21.28 -10.29
CA GLY A 373 -4.43 -22.55 -11.01
C GLY A 373 -5.62 -23.52 -11.07
N GLN A 374 -6.74 -23.23 -10.41
CA GLN A 374 -7.91 -24.12 -10.36
C GLN A 374 -9.21 -23.49 -10.91
N GLY A 375 -9.26 -22.17 -11.04
CA GLY A 375 -10.43 -21.44 -11.51
C GLY A 375 -11.51 -21.26 -10.43
N TRP A 376 -12.76 -21.03 -10.85
CA TRP A 376 -13.88 -20.83 -9.91
C TRP A 376 -14.20 -22.10 -9.12
N ARG A 377 -14.16 -21.99 -7.79
CA ARG A 377 -14.52 -23.06 -6.85
C ARG A 377 -15.58 -22.56 -5.88
N LEU A 378 -16.63 -23.34 -5.69
CA LEU A 378 -17.53 -23.11 -4.57
C LEU A 378 -16.77 -23.43 -3.28
N GLN A 379 -16.74 -22.48 -2.34
CA GLN A 379 -16.40 -22.83 -0.97
C GLN A 379 -17.59 -23.65 -0.45
N HIS A 380 -17.49 -24.97 -0.52
CA HIS A 380 -18.36 -25.79 0.32
C HIS A 380 -18.02 -25.39 1.74
N ALA A 381 -18.97 -24.76 2.42
CA ALA A 381 -18.87 -24.52 3.85
C ALA A 381 -18.41 -25.84 4.45
N GLN A 382 -17.19 -25.86 4.98
CA GLN A 382 -16.90 -26.81 6.03
C GLN A 382 -17.87 -26.43 7.13
N THR A 383 -19.03 -27.08 7.14
CA THR A 383 -19.85 -27.20 8.32
C THR A 383 -18.93 -27.78 9.36
N THR A 384 -18.34 -26.91 10.18
CA THR A 384 -17.90 -27.28 11.50
C THR A 384 -19.17 -27.68 12.24
N SER A 385 -19.56 -28.93 12.06
CA SER A 385 -20.26 -29.68 13.10
C SER A 385 -19.30 -29.87 14.27
N GLU A 386 -18.87 -28.76 14.88
CA GLU A 386 -18.51 -28.70 16.28
C GLU A 386 -19.76 -28.26 17.01
N THR A 387 -20.57 -29.27 17.32
CA THR A 387 -21.44 -29.29 18.49
C THR A 387 -20.82 -28.46 19.61
N THR A 388 -21.58 -27.48 20.09
CA THR A 388 -21.33 -26.65 21.26
C THR A 388 -20.65 -27.45 22.38
N ARG A 389 -19.32 -27.35 22.49
CA ARG A 389 -18.58 -27.76 23.69
C ARG A 389 -18.02 -26.50 24.34
N ALA A 390 -18.48 -26.27 25.56
CA ALA A 390 -18.03 -25.27 26.50
C ALA A 390 -16.48 -25.14 26.53
N PRO A 391 -15.93 -23.96 26.89
CA PRO A 391 -14.50 -23.70 26.84
C PRO A 391 -13.75 -24.64 27.79
N GLY A 392 -13.15 -25.69 27.22
CA GLY A 392 -12.24 -26.59 27.89
C GLY A 392 -10.86 -25.94 27.97
N VAL A 393 -10.55 -25.42 29.14
CA VAL A 393 -9.23 -24.96 29.57
C VAL A 393 -8.18 -26.01 29.19
N SER A 394 -7.16 -25.60 28.42
CA SER A 394 -6.06 -26.45 28.00
C SER A 394 -5.24 -26.91 29.22
N ALA A 395 -5.47 -28.15 29.64
CA ALA A 395 -4.82 -28.80 30.77
C ALA A 395 -3.40 -29.30 30.44
N LYS A 396 -2.50 -28.40 30.04
CA LYS A 396 -1.04 -28.70 29.97
C LYS A 396 -0.09 -27.56 30.38
N ALA A 397 -0.61 -26.47 30.97
CA ALA A 397 0.20 -25.39 31.54
C ALA A 397 -0.16 -25.13 33.01
N ALA A 398 -0.10 -26.16 33.87
CA ALA A 398 -0.32 -25.99 35.32
C ALA A 398 0.43 -27.04 36.13
N ARG A 399 1.76 -27.11 35.99
CA ARG A 399 2.65 -27.70 36.99
C ARG A 399 3.99 -26.99 36.98
N SER A 400 4.08 -25.88 37.71
CA SER A 400 5.19 -25.63 38.66
C SER A 400 5.15 -24.21 39.19
N ARG A 401 5.18 -24.12 40.54
CA ARG A 401 5.57 -22.98 41.38
C ARG A 401 4.55 -21.86 41.57
N SER A 402 3.78 -21.97 42.66
CA SER A 402 3.54 -20.83 43.55
C SER A 402 3.27 -21.34 44.98
N THR A 403 4.14 -20.94 45.91
CA THR A 403 3.97 -21.09 47.36
C THR A 403 3.92 -19.70 47.99
N THR A 404 2.72 -19.31 48.38
CA THR A 404 2.30 -18.61 49.61
C THR A 404 3.03 -17.34 50.12
N THR A 405 2.21 -16.27 50.11
CA THR A 405 1.99 -15.07 50.95
C THR A 405 2.56 -15.00 52.39
N PRO A 406 2.56 -13.79 53.00
CA PRO A 406 1.54 -13.53 54.03
C PRO A 406 0.94 -12.09 54.10
N ASP A 407 -0.36 -12.09 54.44
CA ASP A 407 -1.14 -11.25 55.38
C ASP A 407 -1.12 -9.71 55.39
N GLY A 408 -2.34 -9.15 55.26
CA GLY A 408 -2.72 -7.82 55.75
C GLY A 408 -4.25 -7.70 55.91
N PRO A 409 -4.79 -7.23 57.06
CA PRO A 409 -6.21 -7.34 57.37
C PRO A 409 -7.07 -6.10 57.03
N ARG A 410 -8.34 -6.41 56.77
CA ARG A 410 -9.56 -5.58 56.59
C ARG A 410 -9.69 -4.33 57.48
N ARG A 411 -10.24 -3.25 56.90
CA ARG A 411 -11.26 -2.38 57.53
C ARG A 411 -12.33 -1.96 56.52
N ARG A 412 -13.57 -1.84 56.99
CA ARG A 412 -14.84 -1.54 56.27
C ARG A 412 -15.50 -0.30 56.97
N PRO A 413 -16.72 0.18 56.60
CA PRO A 413 -16.99 1.45 55.89
C PRO A 413 -17.88 2.45 56.66
N SER A 414 -18.16 3.63 56.07
CA SER A 414 -19.28 4.55 56.40
C SER A 414 -19.35 5.65 55.32
N GLY A 415 -20.47 6.15 54.77
CA GLY A 415 -21.93 5.99 54.88
C GLY A 415 -22.56 6.89 53.79
N GLY A 416 -23.75 6.56 53.26
CA GLY A 416 -24.44 7.30 52.17
C GLY A 416 -25.22 8.55 52.65
N PRO A 417 -26.36 8.97 52.04
CA PRO A 417 -26.87 8.80 50.66
C PRO A 417 -27.50 10.10 50.03
N ALA A 418 -28.05 9.95 48.80
CA ALA A 418 -29.11 10.77 48.12
C ALA A 418 -28.69 12.14 47.51
N THR A 419 -29.19 12.69 46.38
CA THR A 419 -30.28 12.43 45.39
C THR A 419 -30.00 13.35 44.14
N PRO A 420 -30.71 13.21 42.98
CA PRO A 420 -30.31 13.75 41.66
C PRO A 420 -31.08 15.03 41.20
N PRO A 421 -31.13 15.39 39.89
CA PRO A 421 -30.65 16.63 39.24
C PRO A 421 -31.77 17.71 39.03
N PRO A 422 -31.53 18.89 38.37
CA PRO A 422 -31.80 18.99 36.91
C PRO A 422 -31.10 20.14 36.12
N THR A 423 -31.13 20.04 34.78
CA THR A 423 -31.00 21.11 33.77
C THR A 423 -32.24 22.03 33.77
N PRO A 424 -32.15 23.33 33.47
CA PRO A 424 -32.60 23.88 32.16
C PRO A 424 -31.82 25.16 31.75
N GLY A 425 -31.92 25.80 30.58
CA GLY A 425 -32.88 25.80 29.47
C GLY A 425 -32.51 26.88 28.44
N ALA A 426 -33.31 26.97 27.38
CA ALA A 426 -33.13 27.76 26.16
C ALA A 426 -33.28 29.30 26.32
N ALA A 427 -32.81 30.01 25.28
CA ALA A 427 -32.73 31.47 25.07
C ALA A 427 -34.10 32.22 25.09
N PRO A 428 -34.10 33.57 25.06
CA PRO A 428 -34.24 34.27 23.76
C PRO A 428 -33.62 35.69 23.61
N GLN A 429 -33.28 36.02 22.34
CA GLN A 429 -33.39 37.27 21.54
C GLN A 429 -33.06 38.72 22.02
N GLN A 430 -32.69 39.52 20.98
CA GLN A 430 -32.54 41.00 20.82
C GLN A 430 -31.13 41.56 21.12
N GLU A 431 -30.51 42.47 20.35
CA GLU A 431 -30.96 43.37 19.28
C GLU A 431 -29.79 43.89 18.43
N ARG A 432 -30.12 44.66 17.39
CA ARG A 432 -29.30 45.13 16.26
C ARG A 432 -28.21 46.16 16.61
N GLY A 433 -27.17 46.21 15.78
CA GLY A 433 -26.30 47.38 15.62
C GLY A 433 -25.47 47.33 14.33
N ARG A 434 -25.93 48.02 13.28
CA ARG A 434 -25.15 48.34 12.07
C ARG A 434 -24.23 49.52 12.36
N GLY A 435 -23.04 49.55 11.75
CA GLY A 435 -22.19 50.74 11.65
C GLY A 435 -21.06 50.56 10.64
N HIS A 436 -21.12 51.33 9.54
CA HIS A 436 -20.14 51.42 8.46
C HIS A 436 -18.94 52.33 8.79
N GLY A 437 -17.83 52.13 8.06
CA GLY A 437 -16.76 53.12 7.82
C GLY A 437 -15.38 52.58 8.22
N ARG A 438 -14.34 52.49 7.38
CA ARG A 438 -14.04 53.04 6.05
C ARG A 438 -13.16 52.04 5.31
#